data_AF-A0A7L0R9S7-F1
#
_entry.id   AF-A0A7L0R9S7-F1
#
_cell.length_a   1.000
_cell.length_b   1.000
_cell.length_c   1.000
_cell.angle_alpha   90.00
_cell.angle_beta   90.00
_cell.angle_gamma   90.00
#
_symmetry.space_group_name_H-M   'P 1'
#
loop_
_entity.id
_entity.type
_entity.pdbx_description
1 polymer ?
#
loop_
_entity_poly.entity_id
_entity_poly.type
_entity_poly.pdbx_seq_one_letter_code
_entity_poly.pdbx_strand_id
1 'polypeptide(L)'
;PGSGACSGPGSGLRLRAGWAGGGLGPAGRGRLLPVPTELKRDRAGLGWALGRYRNRARISHFGPGDTAAVAGPRRDPNRARVGSEAGPDRGRHR
;
A
#
# COMPACT_ATOMS: atom_id res chain seq x y z
N PRO A 1 22.28 12.93 -18.13
CA PRO A 1 21.00 13.06 -17.39
C PRO A 1 19.85 12.27 -18.07
N GLY A 2 19.54 11.09 -17.51
CA GLY A 2 18.22 10.44 -17.48
C GLY A 2 17.50 10.09 -18.79
N SER A 3 17.88 9.00 -19.47
CA SER A 3 16.98 8.32 -20.43
C SER A 3 16.47 7.02 -19.80
N GLY A 4 15.45 7.16 -18.96
CA GLY A 4 14.71 6.04 -18.35
C GLY A 4 13.50 5.64 -19.20
N ALA A 5 13.67 5.46 -20.51
CA ALA A 5 12.60 4.92 -21.34
C ALA A 5 12.44 3.43 -21.02
N CYS A 6 11.50 3.10 -20.13
CA CYS A 6 11.12 1.72 -19.85
C CYS A 6 10.70 1.03 -21.17
N SER A 7 11.52 0.12 -21.67
CA SER A 7 11.36 -0.60 -22.95
C SER A 7 10.37 -1.77 -22.82
N GLY A 8 9.21 -1.53 -22.21
CA GLY A 8 8.15 -2.53 -22.09
C GLY A 8 7.17 -2.49 -23.27
N PRO A 9 6.42 -3.57 -23.55
CA PRO A 9 5.45 -3.60 -24.65
C PRO A 9 4.39 -2.48 -24.54
N GLY A 10 4.04 -2.06 -23.32
CA GLY A 10 3.12 -0.95 -23.09
C GLY A 10 3.63 0.43 -23.49
N SER A 11 4.95 0.68 -23.58
CA SER A 11 5.45 1.94 -24.13
C SER A 11 5.26 2.01 -25.64
N GLY A 12 5.54 0.92 -26.36
CA GLY A 12 5.32 0.82 -27.80
C GLY A 12 3.85 1.00 -28.20
N LEU A 13 2.91 0.41 -27.45
CA LEU A 13 1.48 0.60 -27.70
C LEU A 13 1.04 2.07 -27.56
N ARG A 14 1.55 2.77 -26.55
CA ARG A 14 1.23 4.20 -26.34
C ARG A 14 1.76 5.07 -27.48
N LEU A 15 3.00 4.84 -27.90
CA LEU A 15 3.60 5.57 -29.02
C LEU A 15 2.82 5.36 -30.32
N ARG A 16 2.41 4.11 -30.60
CA ARG A 16 1.57 3.78 -31.77
C ARG A 16 0.18 4.44 -31.71
N ALA A 17 -0.33 4.72 -30.52
CA ALA A 17 -1.58 5.44 -30.30
C ALA A 17 -1.42 6.98 -30.34
N GLY A 18 -0.26 7.51 -30.77
CA GLY A 18 -0.02 8.94 -30.93
C GLY A 18 0.45 9.68 -29.66
N TRP A 19 0.83 8.96 -28.60
CA TRP A 19 1.40 9.58 -27.41
C TRP A 19 2.84 10.05 -27.66
N ALA A 20 3.14 11.31 -27.30
CA ALA A 20 4.42 11.96 -27.60
C ALA A 20 5.32 12.21 -26.36
N GLY A 21 5.10 11.50 -25.25
CA GLY A 21 5.98 11.58 -24.07
C GLY A 21 5.55 12.56 -22.96
N GLY A 22 4.32 13.07 -23.01
CA GLY A 22 3.75 13.99 -22.01
C GLY A 22 2.62 13.40 -21.17
N GLY A 23 1.79 14.25 -20.59
CA GLY A 23 0.56 13.81 -19.92
C GLY A 23 -0.42 13.20 -20.93
N LEU A 24 -1.32 12.35 -20.44
CA LEU A 24 -2.42 11.83 -21.28
C LEU A 24 -3.56 12.86 -21.40
N GLY A 25 -4.45 12.64 -22.38
CA GLY A 25 -5.63 13.48 -22.60
C GLY A 25 -5.38 14.73 -23.46
N PRO A 26 -6.43 15.52 -23.73
CA PRO A 26 -6.34 16.71 -24.58
C PRO A 26 -5.27 17.68 -24.08
N ALA A 27 -4.42 18.17 -24.99
CA ALA A 27 -3.30 19.07 -24.70
C ALA A 27 -2.32 18.54 -23.63
N GLY A 28 -2.25 17.23 -23.39
CA GLY A 28 -1.30 16.62 -22.47
C GLY A 28 -1.48 16.99 -21.00
N ARG A 29 -2.70 17.35 -20.58
CA ARG A 29 -3.01 17.84 -19.22
C ARG A 29 -2.97 16.77 -18.13
N GLY A 30 -2.95 15.48 -18.50
CA GLY A 30 -2.86 14.38 -17.55
C GLY A 30 -1.57 14.40 -16.73
N ARG A 31 -1.61 13.78 -15.54
CA ARG A 31 -0.41 13.67 -14.68
C ARG A 31 0.65 12.81 -15.37
N LEU A 32 1.91 13.25 -15.28
CA LEU A 32 3.08 12.53 -15.83
C LEU A 32 3.45 11.31 -15.01
N LEU A 33 3.34 11.43 -13.68
CA LEU A 33 3.73 10.40 -12.73
C LEU A 33 2.50 9.83 -12.04
N PRO A 34 2.52 8.56 -11.60
CA PRO A 34 1.45 7.98 -10.79
C PRO A 34 1.16 8.80 -9.52
N VAL A 35 -0.03 8.63 -8.95
CA VAL A 35 -0.33 9.20 -7.62
C VAL A 35 0.46 8.38 -6.60
N PRO A 36 1.30 9.00 -5.73
CA PRO A 36 1.92 8.26 -4.65
C PRO A 36 0.83 7.74 -3.72
N THR A 37 0.86 6.45 -3.41
CA THR A 37 -0.10 5.80 -2.52
C THR A 37 0.61 5.18 -1.34
N GLU A 38 -0.11 5.09 -0.23
CA GLU A 38 0.38 4.63 1.06
C GLU A 38 -0.30 3.30 1.43
N LEU A 39 0.48 2.24 1.67
CA LEU A 39 -0.07 0.96 2.13
C LEU A 39 -0.30 0.97 3.64
N LYS A 40 -1.56 0.91 4.06
CA LYS A 40 -1.95 0.72 5.46
C LYS A 40 -1.72 -0.73 5.89
N ARG A 41 -0.85 -0.94 6.89
CA ARG A 41 -0.48 -2.28 7.40
C ARG A 41 -1.03 -2.61 8.78
N ASP A 42 -1.45 -1.61 9.54
CA ASP A 42 -1.95 -1.78 10.90
C ASP A 42 -3.48 -1.71 10.96
N ARG A 43 -4.04 -2.20 12.07
CA ARG A 43 -5.49 -2.25 12.32
C ARG A 43 -6.08 -0.98 12.95
N ALA A 44 -5.30 0.07 13.19
CA ALA A 44 -5.82 1.30 13.78
C ALA A 44 -6.73 2.04 12.80
N GLY A 45 -7.64 2.87 13.33
CA GLY A 45 -8.49 3.74 12.53
C GLY A 45 -7.70 4.70 11.65
N LEU A 46 -8.33 5.17 10.57
CA LEU A 46 -7.77 6.26 9.76
C LEU A 46 -7.57 7.50 10.65
N GLY A 47 -6.47 8.23 10.45
CA GLY A 47 -6.14 9.41 11.27
C GLY A 47 -5.51 9.12 12.64
N TRP A 48 -5.46 7.87 13.11
CA TRP A 48 -4.79 7.50 14.37
C TRP A 48 -3.32 7.95 14.44
N ALA A 49 -2.63 7.96 13.29
CA ALA A 49 -1.24 8.34 13.15
C ALA A 49 -0.99 9.85 12.98
N LEU A 50 -2.01 10.71 13.14
CA LEU A 50 -1.86 12.18 13.06
C LEU A 50 -1.06 12.76 14.26
N GLY A 51 -0.75 11.96 15.28
CA GLY A 51 0.14 12.30 16.40
C GLY A 51 1.61 11.83 16.26
N ARG A 52 2.33 11.76 17.39
CA ARG A 52 3.79 11.47 17.50
C ARG A 52 4.25 10.14 16.89
N TYR A 53 3.32 9.24 16.58
CA TYR A 53 3.54 7.94 15.94
C TYR A 53 3.05 7.97 14.50
N ARG A 54 3.68 8.79 13.66
CA ARG A 54 3.54 8.69 12.21
C ARG A 54 4.11 7.35 11.78
N ASN A 55 3.24 6.35 11.63
CA ASN A 55 3.57 5.14 10.89
C ASN A 55 3.97 5.64 9.50
N ARG A 56 5.28 5.71 9.19
CA ARG A 56 5.78 6.23 7.92
C ARG A 56 5.24 5.31 6.84
N ALA A 57 4.13 5.72 6.28
CA ALA A 57 3.55 5.01 5.19
C ALA A 57 4.54 5.05 4.02
N ARG A 58 4.77 3.88 3.45
CA ARG A 58 5.73 3.71 2.37
C ARG A 58 4.98 3.96 1.07
N ILE A 59 5.55 4.82 0.22
CA ILE A 59 5.06 5.02 -1.13
C ILE A 59 5.16 3.69 -1.86
N SER A 60 4.03 3.16 -2.29
CA SER A 60 3.93 1.88 -2.96
C SER A 60 4.06 2.06 -4.48
N HIS A 61 5.23 1.70 -5.01
CA HIS A 61 5.34 1.19 -6.38
C HIS A 61 5.78 -0.27 -6.26
N PHE A 62 4.81 -1.18 -6.25
CA PHE A 62 5.11 -2.62 -6.17
C PHE A 62 5.52 -3.14 -7.54
N GLY A 63 6.53 -4.01 -7.55
CA GLY A 63 6.88 -4.73 -8.76
C GLY A 63 5.73 -5.63 -9.21
N PRO A 64 5.63 -5.96 -10.51
CA PRO A 64 4.67 -6.96 -10.98
C PRO A 64 4.85 -8.28 -10.21
N GLY A 65 3.78 -8.78 -9.58
CA GLY A 65 3.80 -10.05 -8.83
C GLY A 65 4.49 -10.01 -7.46
N ASP A 66 4.86 -8.84 -6.95
CA ASP A 66 5.49 -8.72 -5.61
C ASP A 66 4.47 -8.97 -4.49
N THR A 67 4.37 -10.23 -4.05
CA THR A 67 3.49 -10.63 -2.94
C THR A 67 4.05 -10.21 -1.57
N ALA A 68 5.37 -10.01 -1.45
CA ALA A 68 6.01 -9.59 -0.21
C ALA A 68 5.66 -8.14 0.13
N ALA A 69 5.50 -7.28 -0.88
CA ALA A 69 5.03 -5.91 -0.75
C ALA A 69 3.70 -5.77 0.01
N VAL A 70 2.76 -6.69 -0.23
CA VAL A 70 1.40 -6.70 0.32
C VAL A 70 1.23 -7.68 1.49
N ALA A 71 2.25 -8.47 1.82
CA ALA A 71 2.20 -9.40 2.94
C ALA A 71 1.92 -8.67 4.26
N GLY A 72 1.01 -9.23 5.05
CA GLY A 72 0.68 -8.70 6.37
C GLY A 72 1.86 -8.77 7.34
N PRO A 73 1.87 -7.95 8.41
CA PRO A 73 2.88 -8.07 9.45
C PRO A 73 2.86 -9.48 10.04
N ARG A 74 4.05 -10.06 10.25
CA ARG A 74 4.18 -11.37 10.92
C ARG A 74 3.43 -11.31 12.25
N ARG A 75 2.50 -12.24 12.47
CA ARG A 75 1.81 -12.36 13.76
C ARG A 75 2.87 -12.70 14.80
N ASP A 76 3.06 -11.82 15.76
CA ASP A 76 3.83 -12.15 16.95
C ASP A 76 3.10 -13.28 17.68
N PRO A 77 3.70 -14.49 17.81
CA PRO A 77 3.06 -15.61 18.48
C PRO A 77 2.72 -15.30 19.95
N ASN A 78 3.38 -14.31 20.56
CA ASN A 78 3.11 -13.90 21.94
C ASN A 78 1.83 -13.07 22.08
N ARG A 79 1.42 -12.35 21.02
CA ARG A 79 0.19 -11.53 21.02
C ARG A 79 -1.10 -12.36 21.00
N ALA A 80 -1.02 -13.62 20.55
CA ALA A 80 -2.17 -14.53 20.53
C ALA A 80 -2.60 -15.01 21.93
N ARG A 81 -1.72 -14.89 22.94
CA ARG A 81 -1.97 -15.40 24.30
C ARG A 81 -2.83 -14.49 25.17
N VAL A 82 -3.01 -13.22 24.79
CA VAL A 82 -3.72 -12.21 25.60
C VAL A 82 -5.25 -12.31 25.44
N GLY A 83 -5.76 -13.21 24.58
CA GLY A 83 -7.19 -13.36 24.30
C GLY A 83 -7.85 -14.62 24.86
N SER A 84 -7.14 -15.47 25.62
CA SER A 84 -7.65 -16.77 26.07
C SER A 84 -7.78 -16.92 27.58
N GLU A 85 -7.72 -15.84 28.35
CA GLU A 85 -8.13 -15.89 29.76
C GLU A 85 -9.67 -15.85 29.82
N ALA A 86 -10.27 -17.02 29.67
CA ALA A 86 -11.63 -17.25 30.14
C ALA A 86 -11.68 -16.85 31.62
N GLY A 87 -12.37 -15.76 31.93
CA GLY A 87 -12.56 -15.31 33.30
C GLY A 87 -13.15 -16.44 34.15
N PRO A 88 -12.77 -16.56 35.43
CA PRO A 88 -13.23 -17.67 36.26
C PRO A 88 -14.76 -17.66 36.33
N ASP A 89 -15.37 -18.78 35.94
CA ASP A 89 -16.78 -19.07 36.08
C ASP A 89 -17.17 -18.95 37.56
N ARG A 90 -17.71 -17.79 37.94
CA ARG A 90 -18.30 -17.60 39.25
C ARG A 90 -19.68 -18.23 39.20
N GLY A 91 -19.72 -19.52 39.51
CA GLY A 91 -20.92 -20.29 39.72
C GLY A 91 -21.92 -19.52 40.59
N ARG A 92 -23.13 -19.34 40.07
CA ARG A 92 -24.26 -18.76 40.79
C ARG A 92 -24.69 -19.75 41.85
N HIS A 93 -24.47 -19.41 43.11
CA HIS A 93 -25.13 -20.07 44.24
C HIS A 93 -26.65 -19.85 44.13
N ARG A 94 -27.40 -20.95 44.23
CA ARG A 94 -28.85 -20.98 44.43
C ARG A 94 -29.17 -20.62 45.88
#